data_AF-A0A7K2Q1C1-F1
#
_entry.id   AF-A0A7K2Q1C1-F1
#
_cell.length_a   1.000
_cell.length_b   1.000
_cell.length_c   1.000
_cell.angle_alpha   90.00
_cell.angle_beta   90.00
_cell.angle_gamma   90.00
#
_symmetry.space_group_name_H-M   'P 1'
#
loop_
_entity.id
_entity.type
_entity.pdbx_description
1 polymer ?
#
loop_
_entity_poly.entity_id
_entity_poly.type
_entity_poly.pdbx_seq_one_letter_code
_entity_poly.pdbx_strand_id
1 'polypeptide(L)'
;MNDAHPSVPGPADGTTAHLATPLTAALLRGALDLERTAHGLLPHRLPGWARAQYADGQLAMAEAQPSGVRVVFRTRATVVELDA
;
A
#
# COMPACT_ATOMS: atom_id res chain seq x y z
N MET A 1 20.17 -7.59 1.95
CA MET A 1 19.90 -7.57 3.40
C MET A 1 18.39 -7.49 3.56
N ASN A 2 17.73 -8.62 3.33
CA ASN A 2 16.28 -8.77 3.44
C ASN A 2 16.09 -10.00 4.32
N ASP A 3 16.15 -9.78 5.63
CA ASP A 3 15.95 -10.84 6.61
C ASP A 3 14.47 -11.23 6.55
N ALA A 4 14.21 -12.46 6.13
CA ALA A 4 12.88 -13.04 6.13
C ALA A 4 12.33 -13.02 7.56
N HIS A 5 11.31 -12.20 7.80
CA HIS A 5 10.61 -12.22 9.08
C HIS A 5 10.01 -13.63 9.26
N PRO A 6 10.33 -14.36 10.34
CA PRO A 6 9.79 -15.69 10.52
C PRO A 6 8.26 -15.59 10.65
N SER A 7 7.56 -16.27 9.73
CA SER A 7 6.11 -16.40 9.75
C SER A 7 5.71 -17.06 11.07
N VAL A 8 4.91 -16.38 11.88
CA VAL A 8 4.32 -16.97 13.10
C VAL A 8 3.44 -18.13 12.65
N PRO A 9 3.66 -19.37 13.13
CA PRO A 9 2.79 -20.49 12.77
C PRO A 9 1.37 -20.20 13.25
N GLY A 10 0.44 -20.07 12.31
CA GLY A 10 -0.99 -20.07 12.61
C GLY A 10 -1.41 -21.38 13.27
N PRO A 11 -2.59 -21.42 13.93
CA PRO A 11 -3.07 -22.62 14.61
C PRO A 11 -3.06 -23.81 13.65
N ALA A 12 -2.41 -24.89 14.08
CA ALA A 12 -2.23 -26.11 13.31
C ALA A 12 -3.59 -26.72 12.94
N ASP A 13 -3.74 -27.01 11.65
CA ASP A 13 -4.83 -27.72 10.95
C ASP A 13 -6.20 -27.03 10.80
N GLY A 14 -6.47 -26.59 9.54
CA GLY A 14 -7.79 -26.27 9.01
C GLY A 14 -7.90 -24.85 8.47
N THR A 15 -7.55 -24.64 7.19
CA THR A 15 -7.62 -23.39 6.40
C THR A 15 -8.30 -22.22 7.14
N THR A 16 -7.50 -21.41 7.83
CA THR A 16 -7.93 -20.08 8.26
C THR A 16 -8.38 -19.37 6.98
N ALA A 17 -9.67 -19.07 6.84
CA ALA A 17 -10.16 -18.42 5.64
C ALA A 17 -9.67 -16.97 5.65
N HIS A 18 -8.58 -16.68 4.93
CA HIS A 18 -8.11 -15.32 4.71
C HIS A 18 -9.12 -14.60 3.81
N LEU A 19 -9.64 -13.46 4.28
CA LEU A 19 -10.49 -12.60 3.47
C LEU A 19 -9.61 -11.60 2.70
N ALA A 20 -9.53 -11.75 1.39
CA ALA A 20 -8.87 -10.79 0.53
C ALA A 20 -9.76 -9.56 0.31
N THR A 21 -9.26 -8.38 0.67
CA THR A 21 -9.91 -7.11 0.38
C THR A 21 -9.01 -6.28 -0.51
N PRO A 22 -9.43 -5.91 -1.74
CA PRO A 22 -8.61 -5.06 -2.59
C PRO A 22 -8.29 -3.73 -1.91
N LEU A 23 -7.02 -3.31 -1.97
CA LEU A 23 -6.66 -1.96 -1.56
C LEU A 23 -7.29 -0.96 -2.54
N THR A 24 -8.06 -0.04 -1.97
CA THR A 24 -8.73 1.04 -2.71
C THR A 24 -8.43 2.37 -2.05
N ALA A 25 -8.72 3.46 -2.75
CA ALA A 25 -8.55 4.83 -2.24
C ALA A 25 -9.29 5.07 -0.90
N ALA A 26 -10.39 4.36 -0.64
CA ALA A 26 -11.15 4.50 0.60
C ALA A 26 -10.37 4.03 1.85
N LEU A 27 -9.45 3.08 1.67
CA LEU A 27 -8.62 2.51 2.73
C LEU A 27 -7.29 3.25 2.90
N LEU A 28 -6.94 4.17 2.00
CA LEU A 28 -5.67 4.88 2.03
C LEU A 28 -5.87 6.33 2.49
N ARG A 29 -4.99 6.79 3.38
CA ARG A 29 -4.95 8.17 3.87
C ARG A 29 -3.54 8.72 3.71
N GLY A 30 -3.45 10.01 3.34
CA GLY A 30 -2.17 10.69 3.12
C GLY A 30 -1.69 10.71 1.67
N ALA A 31 -2.43 10.09 0.74
CA ALA A 31 -2.23 10.23 -0.71
C ALA A 31 -3.24 11.22 -1.29
N LEU A 32 -2.81 12.05 -2.25
CA LEU A 32 -3.70 12.96 -2.98
C LEU A 32 -4.28 12.31 -4.23
N ASP A 33 -3.56 11.33 -4.80
CA ASP A 33 -3.97 10.56 -5.96
C ASP A 33 -3.35 9.15 -5.89
N LEU A 34 -3.90 8.20 -6.64
CA LEU A 34 -3.47 6.80 -6.63
C LEU A 34 -3.43 6.24 -8.05
N GLU A 35 -2.25 5.79 -8.45
CA GLU A 35 -2.03 5.10 -9.72
C GLU A 35 -2.02 3.58 -9.51
N ARG A 36 -2.72 2.86 -10.39
CA ARG A 36 -2.60 1.40 -10.48
C ARG A 36 -1.49 1.04 -11.45
N THR A 37 -0.52 0.28 -10.98
CA THR A 37 0.62 -0.19 -11.75
C THR A 37 0.59 -1.72 -11.85
N ALA A 38 1.50 -2.30 -12.63
CA ALA A 38 1.70 -3.75 -12.67
C ALA A 38 2.19 -4.33 -11.34
N HIS A 39 2.70 -3.49 -10.43
CA HIS A 39 3.26 -3.87 -9.13
C HIS A 39 2.40 -3.35 -7.96
N GLY A 40 1.11 -3.13 -8.18
CA GLY A 40 0.19 -2.65 -7.17
C GLY A 40 -0.06 -1.14 -7.24
N LEU A 41 -0.28 -0.50 -6.10
CA LEU A 41 -0.69 0.91 -6.02
C LEU A 41 0.50 1.83 -5.77
N LEU A 42 0.60 2.88 -6.58
CA LEU A 42 1.56 3.98 -6.39
C LEU A 42 0.80 5.21 -5.86
N PRO A 43 1.04 5.62 -4.59
CA PRO A 43 0.47 6.84 -4.06
C PRO A 43 1.22 8.07 -4.57
N HIS A 44 0.48 9.09 -4.97
CA HIS A 44 1.03 10.40 -5.29
C HIS A 44 0.78 11.38 -4.15
N ARG A 45 1.82 12.12 -3.81
CA ARG A 45 1.73 13.22 -2.84
C ARG A 45 1.55 14.58 -3.51
N LEU A 46 1.53 14.60 -4.83
CA LEU A 46 1.13 15.74 -5.65
C LEU A 46 -0.11 15.40 -6.48
N PRO A 47 -1.07 16.34 -6.64
CA PRO A 47 -2.21 16.11 -7.50
C PRO A 47 -1.78 16.04 -8.97
N GLY A 48 -2.54 15.33 -9.81
CA GLY A 48 -2.20 15.09 -11.23
C GLY A 48 -1.90 16.37 -12.03
N TRP A 49 -2.61 17.47 -11.77
CA TRP A 49 -2.34 18.75 -12.43
C TRP A 49 -0.96 19.34 -12.09
N ALA A 50 -0.44 19.08 -10.88
CA ALA A 50 0.88 19.56 -10.47
C ALA A 50 1.99 18.73 -11.09
N ARG A 51 1.78 17.40 -11.16
CA ARG A 51 2.69 16.47 -11.85
C ARG A 51 2.84 16.82 -13.33
N ALA A 52 1.76 17.21 -14.00
CA ALA A 52 1.78 17.61 -15.41
C ALA A 52 2.58 18.89 -15.69
N GLN A 53 2.81 19.75 -14.68
CA GLN A 53 3.57 20.99 -14.85
C GLN A 53 5.08 20.80 -14.74
N TYR A 54 5.53 19.74 -14.05
CA TYR A 54 6.95 19.50 -13.79
C TYR A 54 7.27 18.01 -13.92
N ALA A 55 7.77 17.62 -15.10
CA ALA A 55 8.18 16.25 -15.41
C ALA A 55 9.67 15.97 -15.08
N ASP A 56 10.20 16.63 -14.04
CA ASP A 56 11.56 16.40 -13.57
C ASP A 56 11.66 15.05 -12.85
N GLY A 57 12.72 14.29 -13.14
CA GLY A 57 12.91 12.94 -12.60
C GLY A 57 13.10 12.89 -11.08
N GLN A 58 13.72 13.91 -10.48
CA GLN A 58 13.87 13.98 -9.02
C GLN A 58 12.55 14.29 -8.35
N LEU A 59 11.75 15.18 -8.94
CA LEU A 59 10.41 15.48 -8.43
C LEU A 59 9.50 14.26 -8.53
N ALA A 60 9.50 13.56 -9.67
CA ALA A 60 8.74 12.34 -9.87
C ALA A 60 9.13 11.24 -8.87
N MET A 61 10.42 11.08 -8.60
CA MET A 61 10.91 10.16 -7.58
C MET A 61 10.45 10.58 -6.17
N ALA A 62 10.60 11.86 -5.82
CA ALA A 62 10.31 12.35 -4.47
C ALA A 62 8.80 12.34 -4.15
N GLU A 63 7.96 12.71 -5.11
CA GLU A 63 6.51 12.78 -4.89
C GLU A 63 5.89 11.39 -4.70
N ALA A 64 6.40 10.38 -5.43
CA ALA A 64 5.97 8.99 -5.34
C ALA A 64 6.38 8.29 -4.03
N GLN A 65 7.24 8.91 -3.21
CA GLN A 65 7.59 8.29 -1.93
C GLN A 65 6.40 8.28 -0.97
N PRO A 66 6.07 7.14 -0.34
CA PRO A 66 4.82 6.98 0.41
C PRO A 66 4.87 7.55 1.84
N SER A 67 5.82 8.42 2.17
CA SER A 67 5.93 8.94 3.53
C SER A 67 4.69 9.76 3.91
N GLY A 68 4.09 9.40 5.04
CA GLY A 68 2.81 9.91 5.54
C GLY A 68 1.57 9.15 5.07
N VAL A 69 1.71 8.21 4.12
CA VAL A 69 0.62 7.37 3.62
C VAL A 69 0.41 6.18 4.56
N ARG A 70 -0.85 5.87 4.88
CA ARG A 70 -1.22 4.74 5.73
C ARG A 70 -2.51 4.05 5.26
N VAL A 71 -2.56 2.74 5.48
CA VAL A 71 -3.78 1.94 5.31
C VAL A 71 -4.62 2.03 6.59
N VAL A 72 -5.92 2.29 6.46
CA VAL A 72 -6.84 2.49 7.59
C VAL A 72 -8.07 1.61 7.41
N PHE A 73 -8.27 0.68 8.34
CA PHE A 73 -9.44 -0.19 8.43
C PHE A 73 -9.67 -0.59 9.88
N ARG A 74 -10.82 -1.21 10.14
CA ARG A 74 -11.13 -1.85 11.42
C ARG A 74 -11.43 -3.32 11.17
N THR A 75 -10.82 -4.20 11.95
CA THR A 75 -11.03 -5.65 11.82
C THR A 75 -11.09 -6.31 13.20
N ARG A 76 -11.73 -7.47 13.26
CA ARG A 76 -11.59 -8.42 14.39
C ARG A 76 -10.53 -9.48 14.12
N ALA A 77 -9.97 -9.52 12.91
CA ALA A 77 -8.88 -10.42 12.56
C ALA A 77 -7.68 -10.16 13.46
N THR A 78 -7.04 -11.24 13.90
CA THR A 78 -5.81 -11.21 14.71
C THR A 78 -4.56 -11.26 13.85
N VAL A 79 -4.71 -11.59 12.56
CA VAL A 79 -3.65 -11.62 11.56
C VAL A 79 -4.05 -10.69 10.43
N VAL A 80 -3.08 -9.87 9.99
CA VAL A 80 -3.20 -8.99 8.82
C VAL A 80 -2.00 -9.27 7.94
N GLU A 81 -2.27 -9.55 6.68
CA GLU A 81 -1.25 -9.74 5.64
C GLU A 81 -1.42 -8.65 4.60
N LEU A 82 -0.30 -8.25 3.99
CA LEU A 82 -0.27 -7.32 2.89
C LEU A 82 0.60 -7.92 1.79
N ASP A 83 -0.02 -8.17 0.65
CA ASP A 83 0.64 -8.73 -0.52
C ASP A 83 1.10 -7.62 -1.48
N ALA A 84 2.13 -7.94 -2.26
CA ALA A 84 2.71 -7.08 -3.29
C ALA A 84 2.09 -7.35 -4.67
#